data_AF-A0A354I414-F1
#
_entry.id   AF-A0A354I414-F1
#
_cell.length_a   1.000
_cell.length_b   1.000
_cell.length_c   1.000
_cell.angle_alpha   90.00
_cell.angle_beta   90.00
_cell.angle_gamma   90.00
#
_symmetry.space_group_name_H-M   'P 1'
#
loop_
_entity.id
_entity.type
_entity.pdbx_description
1 polymer ?
#
loop_
_entity_poly.entity_id
_entity_poly.type
_entity_poly.pdbx_seq_one_letter_code
_entity_poly.pdbx_strand_id
1 'polypeptide(L)'
;MKEKTKYIDIDVLKVMQAIVDTHMKHYQSDFDIDKETMKEAVRKPERTDRIFIWMCRECGTWLLKEKDVFIKGTHEYKTFTYYAGQAGDSIHAFIVEAIGYDGDVVTGNLYRLNYPEYYEHVRKAAIPAGGIIVTYGRGQRAIPPTAHFDTKPDKEFGEFISFKFVPKSPGQLESILIAEKKDRNRFKEDYDVLGYEIYECPASPTENGKYYAWTQLKGQADDIVMDAKVRGRQLFIKAVCSDGKKRYC
;
A
#
# COMPACT_ATOMS: atom_id res chain seq x y z
N MET A 1 -12.77 3.16 -8.13
CA MET A 1 -11.57 3.79 -7.52
C MET A 1 -10.85 4.57 -8.61
N LYS A 2 -10.61 5.87 -8.42
CA LYS A 2 -9.93 6.71 -9.42
C LYS A 2 -8.41 6.48 -9.37
N GLU A 3 -7.70 6.70 -10.48
CA GLU A 3 -6.23 6.64 -10.49
C GLU A 3 -5.62 7.71 -9.57
N LYS A 4 -4.44 7.41 -9.00
CA LYS A 4 -3.71 8.28 -8.07
C LYS A 4 -4.55 8.67 -6.84
N THR A 5 -5.35 7.72 -6.36
CA THR A 5 -6.09 7.84 -5.09
C THR A 5 -5.51 6.93 -4.01
N LYS A 6 -5.75 7.28 -2.75
CA LYS A 6 -5.34 6.51 -1.58
C LYS A 6 -6.50 6.26 -0.63
N TYR A 7 -6.45 5.11 0.03
CA TYR A 7 -7.37 4.67 1.07
C TYR A 7 -6.50 4.28 2.25
N ILE A 8 -6.63 5.01 3.35
CA ILE A 8 -5.76 4.88 4.52
C ILE A 8 -6.55 4.24 5.64
N ASP A 9 -5.91 3.35 6.40
CA ASP A 9 -6.51 2.71 7.58
C ASP A 9 -7.85 2.04 7.24
N ILE A 10 -7.80 1.09 6.31
CA ILE A 10 -8.93 0.31 5.83
C ILE A 10 -8.71 -1.18 6.09
N ASP A 11 -9.78 -1.96 6.06
CA ASP A 11 -9.70 -3.42 5.88
C ASP A 11 -9.26 -3.70 4.44
N VAL A 12 -7.95 -3.92 4.28
CA VAL A 12 -7.30 -4.05 2.98
C VAL A 12 -7.80 -5.31 2.26
N LEU A 13 -7.94 -6.43 2.97
CA LEU A 13 -8.35 -7.70 2.36
C LEU A 13 -9.79 -7.62 1.87
N LYS A 14 -10.68 -6.94 2.60
CA LYS A 14 -12.06 -6.72 2.15
C LYS A 14 -12.13 -5.89 0.88
N VAL A 15 -11.31 -4.83 0.77
CA VAL A 15 -11.27 -4.03 -0.46
C VAL A 15 -10.65 -4.80 -1.62
N MET A 16 -9.58 -5.55 -1.39
CA MET A 16 -8.98 -6.42 -2.41
C MET A 16 -9.97 -7.50 -2.89
N GLN A 17 -10.70 -8.16 -1.97
CA GLN A 17 -11.72 -9.14 -2.32
C GLN A 17 -12.82 -8.54 -3.21
N ALA A 18 -13.32 -7.35 -2.88
CA ALA A 18 -14.33 -6.69 -3.71
C ALA A 18 -13.82 -6.38 -5.14
N ILE A 19 -12.53 -6.08 -5.29
CA ILE A 19 -11.89 -5.89 -6.61
C ILE A 19 -11.78 -7.23 -7.35
N VAL A 20 -11.37 -8.29 -6.67
CA VAL A 20 -11.29 -9.65 -7.23
C VAL A 20 -12.65 -10.11 -7.72
N ASP A 21 -13.69 -9.98 -6.89
CA ASP A 21 -15.07 -10.41 -7.20
C ASP A 21 -15.64 -9.71 -8.43
N THR A 22 -15.15 -8.50 -8.74
CA THR A 22 -15.63 -7.70 -9.86
C THR A 22 -14.79 -7.84 -11.12
N HIS A 23 -13.48 -8.09 -11.02
CA HIS A 23 -12.55 -8.03 -12.15
C HIS A 23 -11.93 -9.38 -12.53
N MET A 24 -11.85 -10.33 -11.60
CA MET A 24 -11.19 -11.61 -11.83
C MET A 24 -12.20 -12.67 -12.29
N LYS A 25 -11.86 -13.41 -13.34
CA LYS A 25 -12.69 -14.49 -13.91
C LYS A 25 -12.10 -15.88 -13.66
N HIS A 26 -10.78 -15.96 -13.51
CA HIS A 26 -10.04 -17.22 -13.38
C HIS A 26 -8.98 -17.12 -12.28
N TYR A 27 -8.53 -18.27 -11.76
CA TYR A 27 -7.45 -18.39 -10.76
C TYR A 27 -7.70 -17.63 -9.44
N GLN A 28 -8.92 -17.72 -8.90
CA GLN A 28 -9.27 -17.11 -7.61
C GLN A 28 -8.39 -17.59 -6.45
N SER A 29 -7.82 -18.80 -6.55
CA SER A 29 -6.86 -19.34 -5.60
C SER A 29 -5.58 -18.50 -5.45
N ASP A 30 -5.21 -17.71 -6.47
CA ASP A 30 -4.06 -16.81 -6.38
C ASP A 30 -4.31 -15.74 -5.30
N PHE A 31 -5.55 -15.27 -5.18
CA PHE A 31 -5.91 -14.31 -4.14
C PHE A 31 -5.91 -14.93 -2.74
N ASP A 32 -6.13 -16.24 -2.60
CA ASP A 32 -5.99 -16.93 -1.32
C ASP A 32 -4.53 -16.89 -0.82
N ILE A 33 -3.56 -17.04 -1.73
CA ILE A 33 -2.14 -16.90 -1.42
C ILE A 33 -1.79 -15.46 -1.03
N ASP A 34 -2.37 -14.48 -1.72
CA ASP A 34 -2.19 -13.06 -1.40
C ASP A 34 -2.70 -12.75 0.02
N LYS A 35 -3.86 -13.28 0.41
CA LYS A 35 -4.44 -13.10 1.76
C LYS A 35 -3.50 -13.62 2.84
N GLU A 36 -2.99 -14.84 2.70
CA GLU A 36 -2.07 -15.42 3.68
C GLU A 36 -0.76 -14.65 3.75
N THR A 37 -0.21 -14.24 2.60
CA THR A 37 0.99 -13.42 2.54
C THR A 37 0.80 -12.07 3.25
N MET A 38 -0.35 -11.42 3.08
CA MET A 38 -0.69 -10.16 3.75
C MET A 38 -0.81 -10.33 5.27
N LYS A 39 -1.44 -11.42 5.75
CA LYS A 39 -1.51 -11.74 7.19
C LYS A 39 -0.12 -11.99 7.79
N GLU A 40 0.74 -12.70 7.08
CA GLU A 40 2.13 -12.91 7.49
C GLU A 40 2.94 -11.61 7.51
N ALA A 41 2.73 -10.75 6.52
CA ALA A 41 3.45 -9.50 6.36
C ALA A 41 3.31 -8.57 7.57
N VAL A 42 2.12 -8.50 8.19
CA VAL A 42 1.90 -7.67 9.39
C VAL A 42 2.90 -7.98 10.52
N ARG A 43 3.33 -9.25 10.62
CA ARG A 43 4.28 -9.71 11.66
C ARG A 43 5.74 -9.36 11.34
N LYS A 44 6.03 -8.83 10.15
CA LYS A 44 7.41 -8.45 9.78
C LYS A 44 7.80 -7.15 10.51
N PRO A 45 9.01 -7.09 11.09
CA PRO A 45 9.47 -5.90 11.80
C PRO A 45 9.77 -4.76 10.82
N GLU A 46 10.33 -5.09 9.66
CA GLU A 46 10.72 -4.11 8.65
C GLU A 46 9.51 -3.65 7.85
N ARG A 47 9.27 -2.34 7.83
CA ARG A 47 8.14 -1.74 7.10
C ARG A 47 8.18 -2.06 5.61
N THR A 48 9.35 -2.09 5.00
CA THR A 48 9.51 -2.36 3.56
C THR A 48 9.16 -3.80 3.18
N ASP A 49 9.17 -4.74 4.13
CA ASP A 49 8.68 -6.11 3.94
C ASP A 49 7.15 -6.24 4.09
N ARG A 50 6.45 -5.12 4.38
CA ARG A 50 4.99 -5.04 4.51
C ARG A 50 4.33 -4.26 3.39
N ILE A 51 5.10 -3.81 2.40
CA ILE A 51 4.61 -3.01 1.28
C ILE A 51 4.78 -3.79 -0.01
N PHE A 52 3.67 -3.92 -0.73
CA PHE A 52 3.56 -4.71 -1.93
C PHE A 52 2.97 -3.90 -3.07
N ILE A 53 3.31 -4.27 -4.29
CA ILE A 53 2.55 -3.95 -5.48
C ILE A 53 1.62 -5.14 -5.73
N TRP A 54 0.32 -4.89 -5.62
CA TRP A 54 -0.70 -5.87 -5.95
C TRP A 54 -1.26 -5.59 -7.34
N MET A 55 -1.25 -6.61 -8.18
CA MET A 55 -1.78 -6.57 -9.55
C MET A 55 -2.94 -7.55 -9.64
N CYS A 56 -4.15 -7.03 -9.83
CA CYS A 56 -5.34 -7.83 -10.10
C CYS A 56 -5.60 -7.81 -11.61
N ARG A 57 -5.77 -8.99 -12.20
CA ARG A 57 -6.10 -9.17 -13.63
C ARG A 57 -7.33 -10.04 -13.78
N GLU A 58 -7.79 -10.24 -15.01
CA GLU A 58 -8.85 -11.22 -15.29
C GLU A 58 -8.38 -12.66 -14.95
N CYS A 59 -7.11 -12.94 -15.17
CA CYS A 59 -6.46 -14.25 -14.95
C CYS A 59 -5.51 -14.21 -13.75
N GLY A 60 -6.06 -14.16 -12.54
CA GLY A 60 -5.29 -14.24 -11.30
C GLY A 60 -4.63 -12.94 -10.85
N THR A 61 -3.88 -13.02 -9.76
CA THR A 61 -3.21 -11.89 -9.10
C THR A 61 -1.71 -12.07 -9.00
N TRP A 62 -1.02 -10.96 -8.72
CA TRP A 62 0.35 -10.98 -8.21
C TRP A 62 0.47 -10.04 -7.02
N LEU A 63 1.08 -10.51 -5.94
CA LEU A 63 1.49 -9.69 -4.81
C LEU A 63 3.02 -9.64 -4.73
N LEU A 64 3.59 -8.54 -5.20
CA LEU A 64 5.03 -8.37 -5.40
C LEU A 64 5.60 -7.42 -4.35
N LYS A 65 6.72 -7.74 -3.68
CA LYS A 65 7.34 -6.82 -2.72
C LYS A 65 7.80 -5.53 -3.40
N GLU A 66 7.35 -4.36 -2.94
CA GLU A 66 7.67 -3.05 -3.55
C GLU A 66 9.18 -2.88 -3.69
N LYS A 67 9.93 -3.18 -2.63
CA LYS A 67 11.39 -3.05 -2.62
C LYS A 67 12.09 -3.89 -3.69
N ASP A 68 11.58 -5.09 -3.97
CA ASP A 68 12.23 -6.03 -4.88
C ASP A 68 11.83 -5.75 -6.33
N VAL A 69 10.70 -5.07 -6.57
CA VAL A 69 10.35 -4.51 -7.88
C VAL A 69 11.38 -3.48 -8.36
N PHE A 70 12.07 -2.77 -7.46
CA PHE A 70 13.12 -1.80 -7.86
C PHE A 70 14.52 -2.43 -8.02
N ILE A 71 14.64 -3.76 -7.98
CA ILE A 71 15.92 -4.46 -8.15
C ILE A 71 15.86 -5.32 -9.42
N LYS A 72 16.60 -4.94 -10.46
CA LYS A 72 16.66 -5.71 -11.71
C LYS A 72 17.25 -7.09 -11.46
N GLY A 73 16.53 -8.11 -11.92
CA GLY A 73 16.92 -9.52 -11.81
C GLY A 73 16.02 -10.32 -10.87
N THR A 74 15.33 -9.65 -9.94
CA THR A 74 14.34 -10.27 -9.06
C THR A 74 13.16 -10.85 -9.83
N HIS A 75 12.46 -11.79 -9.20
CA HIS A 75 11.20 -12.28 -9.73
C HIS A 75 10.19 -11.14 -9.84
N GLU A 76 10.11 -10.30 -8.82
CA GLU A 76 9.21 -9.17 -8.71
C GLU A 76 9.39 -8.15 -9.85
N TYR A 77 10.63 -7.73 -10.14
CA TYR A 77 10.89 -6.81 -11.26
C TYR A 77 10.51 -7.45 -12.60
N LYS A 78 10.88 -8.72 -12.82
CA LYS A 78 10.58 -9.44 -14.07
C LYS A 78 9.08 -9.59 -14.27
N THR A 79 8.36 -10.05 -13.26
CA THR A 79 6.90 -10.21 -13.29
C THR A 79 6.23 -8.86 -13.52
N PHE A 80 6.58 -7.84 -12.73
CA PHE A 80 5.97 -6.50 -12.86
C PHE A 80 6.19 -5.88 -14.26
N THR A 81 7.35 -6.06 -14.87
CA THR A 81 7.66 -5.49 -16.20
C THR A 81 7.12 -6.33 -17.37
N TYR A 82 7.02 -7.65 -17.21
CA TYR A 82 6.49 -8.55 -18.23
C TYR A 82 5.06 -8.20 -18.64
N TYR A 83 4.20 -7.94 -17.65
CA TYR A 83 2.78 -7.68 -17.91
C TYR A 83 2.50 -6.28 -18.50
N ALA A 84 3.43 -5.33 -18.38
CA ALA A 84 3.27 -4.01 -19.00
C ALA A 84 3.40 -4.07 -20.53
N GLY A 85 4.09 -5.09 -21.06
CA GLY A 85 4.22 -5.33 -22.49
C GLY A 85 3.06 -6.12 -23.11
N GLN A 86 2.09 -6.57 -22.32
CA GLN A 86 0.96 -7.38 -22.79
C GLN A 86 -0.23 -6.46 -23.16
N ALA A 87 -0.51 -6.29 -24.45
CA ALA A 87 -1.50 -5.34 -24.96
C ALA A 87 -2.98 -5.71 -24.70
N GLY A 88 -3.28 -6.79 -23.97
CA GLY A 88 -4.63 -7.34 -23.82
C GLY A 88 -5.18 -7.47 -22.41
N ASP A 89 -4.34 -7.38 -21.37
CA ASP A 89 -4.78 -7.56 -19.98
C ASP A 89 -5.13 -6.21 -19.35
N SER A 90 -6.37 -6.03 -18.89
CA SER A 90 -6.74 -4.88 -18.06
C SER A 90 -6.21 -5.11 -16.64
N ILE A 91 -5.12 -4.44 -16.29
CA ILE A 91 -4.43 -4.65 -15.01
C ILE A 91 -4.82 -3.58 -14.00
N HIS A 92 -5.40 -4.03 -12.90
CA HIS A 92 -5.68 -3.23 -11.74
C HIS A 92 -4.49 -3.27 -10.77
N ALA A 93 -3.62 -2.25 -10.84
CA ALA A 93 -2.44 -2.16 -9.98
C ALA A 93 -2.65 -1.24 -8.77
N PHE A 94 -2.13 -1.68 -7.62
CA PHE A 94 -2.16 -0.95 -6.36
C PHE A 94 -0.85 -1.11 -5.60
N ILE A 95 -0.47 -0.10 -4.82
CA ILE A 95 0.45 -0.30 -3.69
C ILE A 95 -0.39 -0.64 -2.47
N VAL A 96 0.00 -1.68 -1.74
CA VAL A 96 -0.68 -2.16 -0.55
C VAL A 96 0.31 -2.17 0.61
N GLU A 97 -0.04 -1.55 1.72
CA GLU A 97 0.75 -1.56 2.96
C GLU A 97 -0.04 -2.27 4.06
N ALA A 98 0.48 -3.38 4.56
CA ALA A 98 -0.06 -4.07 5.73
C ALA A 98 0.46 -3.41 7.02
N ILE A 99 -0.44 -2.99 7.92
CA ILE A 99 -0.08 -2.29 9.16
C ILE A 99 -0.42 -3.11 10.38
N GLY A 100 -1.67 -3.57 10.48
CA GLY A 100 -2.19 -4.25 11.66
C GLY A 100 -3.00 -5.48 11.30
N TYR A 101 -3.23 -6.33 12.30
CA TYR A 101 -4.01 -7.54 12.17
C TYR A 101 -4.82 -7.75 13.45
N ASP A 102 -6.14 -7.83 13.30
CA ASP A 102 -7.08 -8.12 14.37
C ASP A 102 -8.03 -9.23 13.91
N GLY A 103 -7.85 -10.44 14.45
CA GLY A 103 -8.63 -11.61 14.06
C GLY A 103 -8.46 -11.96 12.59
N ASP A 104 -9.42 -11.59 11.74
CA ASP A 104 -9.38 -11.80 10.28
C ASP A 104 -9.17 -10.50 9.48
N VAL A 105 -9.09 -9.35 10.17
CA VAL A 105 -8.99 -8.04 9.53
C VAL A 105 -7.54 -7.62 9.44
N VAL A 106 -7.05 -7.41 8.22
CA VAL A 106 -5.74 -6.77 7.98
C VAL A 106 -5.99 -5.28 7.74
N THR A 107 -5.62 -4.46 8.72
CA THR A 107 -5.68 -3.00 8.58
C THR A 107 -4.46 -2.49 7.83
N GLY A 108 -4.66 -1.53 6.95
CA GLY A 108 -3.59 -1.02 6.13
C GLY A 108 -3.98 0.08 5.17
N ASN A 109 -3.08 0.37 4.24
CA ASN A 109 -3.25 1.41 3.23
C ASN A 109 -3.25 0.81 1.83
N LEU A 110 -4.04 1.39 0.94
CA LEU A 110 -4.16 1.00 -0.45
C LEU A 110 -4.06 2.23 -1.35
N TYR A 111 -3.19 2.19 -2.35
CA TYR A 111 -2.94 3.31 -3.26
C TYR A 111 -3.17 2.84 -4.70
N ARG A 112 -4.13 3.43 -5.39
CA ARG A 112 -4.43 3.08 -6.79
C ARG A 112 -3.39 3.68 -7.73
N LEU A 113 -2.72 2.81 -8.49
CA LEU A 113 -1.73 3.21 -9.49
C LEU A 113 -2.38 3.41 -10.87
N ASN A 114 -1.73 4.26 -11.67
CA ASN A 114 -1.78 4.17 -13.12
C ASN A 114 -0.64 3.22 -13.53
N TYR A 115 -0.98 1.99 -13.94
CA TYR A 115 0.02 0.95 -14.17
C TYR A 115 1.01 1.29 -15.30
N PRO A 116 0.58 1.76 -16.48
CA PRO A 116 1.51 2.18 -17.54
C PRO A 116 2.50 3.27 -17.12
N GLU A 117 2.03 4.32 -16.43
CA GLU A 117 2.91 5.38 -15.94
C GLU A 117 3.89 4.86 -14.89
N TYR A 118 3.39 4.03 -13.95
CA TYR A 118 4.22 3.46 -12.89
C TYR A 118 5.24 2.47 -13.43
N TYR A 119 4.90 1.72 -14.48
CA TYR A 119 5.83 0.86 -15.20
C TYR A 119 7.01 1.63 -15.79
N GLU A 120 6.75 2.73 -16.51
CA GLU A 120 7.83 3.54 -17.08
C GLU A 120 8.72 4.14 -16.00
N HIS A 121 8.15 4.52 -14.86
CA HIS A 121 8.89 4.96 -13.69
C HIS A 121 9.80 3.86 -13.13
N VAL A 122 9.25 2.68 -12.82
CA VAL A 122 10.02 1.52 -12.32
C VAL A 122 11.14 1.14 -13.28
N ARG A 123 10.87 1.11 -14.59
CA ARG A 123 11.87 0.76 -15.61
C ARG A 123 13.09 1.69 -15.58
N LYS A 124 12.87 2.98 -15.32
CA LYS A 124 13.91 4.02 -15.23
C LYS A 124 14.63 4.02 -13.88
N ALA A 125 13.89 3.87 -12.78
CA ALA A 125 14.42 3.98 -11.42
C ALA A 125 15.11 2.69 -10.94
N ALA A 126 14.70 1.51 -11.41
CA ALA A 126 15.22 0.24 -10.91
C ALA A 126 16.72 0.08 -11.11
N ILE A 127 17.39 -0.40 -10.06
CA ILE A 127 18.84 -0.58 -10.00
C ILE A 127 19.23 -2.05 -10.21
N PRO A 128 20.43 -2.37 -10.72
CA PRO A 128 20.86 -3.76 -10.85
C PRO A 128 21.01 -4.44 -9.49
N ALA A 129 20.75 -5.75 -9.45
CA ALA A 129 21.21 -6.58 -8.36
C ALA A 129 22.75 -6.62 -8.30
N GLY A 130 23.31 -6.54 -7.09
CA GLY A 130 24.73 -6.71 -6.81
C GLY A 130 25.10 -8.17 -6.55
N GLY A 131 24.14 -8.97 -6.07
CA GLY A 131 24.34 -10.39 -5.78
C GLY A 131 23.06 -11.03 -5.25
N ILE A 132 23.13 -12.32 -4.97
CA ILE A 132 22.07 -13.09 -4.32
C ILE A 132 22.65 -13.66 -3.03
N ILE A 133 21.96 -13.48 -1.91
CA ILE A 133 22.25 -14.18 -0.66
C ILE A 133 21.34 -15.40 -0.60
N VAL A 134 21.93 -16.58 -0.58
CA VAL A 134 21.23 -17.84 -0.36
C VAL A 134 21.43 -18.25 1.10
N THR A 135 20.33 -18.50 1.80
CA THR A 135 20.30 -18.89 3.21
C THR A 135 19.99 -20.38 3.33
N TYR A 136 20.76 -21.04 4.17
CA TYR A 136 20.69 -22.45 4.49
C TYR A 136 20.62 -22.65 6.00
N GLY A 137 20.31 -23.88 6.45
CA GLY A 137 20.20 -24.23 7.87
C GLY A 137 21.43 -23.87 8.72
N ARG A 138 22.63 -23.94 8.15
CA ARG A 138 23.90 -23.73 8.87
C ARG A 138 24.69 -22.50 8.39
N GLY A 139 24.13 -21.66 7.54
CA GLY A 139 24.84 -20.46 7.07
C GLY A 139 24.25 -19.79 5.84
N GLN A 140 25.02 -18.86 5.28
CA GLN A 140 24.64 -18.08 4.10
C GLN A 140 25.80 -18.05 3.09
N ARG A 141 25.47 -17.99 1.81
CA ARG A 141 26.43 -17.74 0.73
C ARG A 141 25.98 -16.58 -0.14
N ALA A 142 26.94 -15.75 -0.56
CA ALA A 142 26.71 -14.72 -1.56
C ALA A 142 27.17 -15.24 -2.92
N ILE A 143 26.31 -15.14 -3.93
CA ILE A 143 26.61 -15.54 -5.31
C ILE A 143 26.35 -14.36 -6.27
N PRO A 144 26.97 -14.36 -7.46
CA PRO A 144 26.68 -13.37 -8.49
C PRO A 144 25.18 -13.29 -8.84
N PRO A 145 24.67 -12.11 -9.26
CA PRO A 145 23.23 -11.90 -9.49
C PRO A 145 22.65 -12.70 -10.67
N THR A 146 23.51 -13.23 -11.54
CA THR A 146 23.13 -14.09 -12.67
C THR A 146 23.50 -15.55 -12.46
N ALA A 147 24.07 -15.89 -11.30
CA ALA A 147 24.47 -17.26 -11.01
C ALA A 147 23.23 -18.14 -10.86
N HIS A 148 23.27 -19.30 -11.52
CA HIS A 148 22.29 -20.34 -11.28
C HIS A 148 22.56 -21.00 -9.92
N PHE A 149 21.50 -21.30 -9.18
CA PHE A 149 21.54 -22.11 -7.98
C PHE A 149 20.25 -22.94 -7.92
N ASP A 150 20.32 -24.10 -7.27
CA ASP A 150 19.15 -24.92 -6.97
C ASP A 150 18.79 -24.84 -5.48
N THR A 151 17.61 -25.37 -5.16
CA THR A 151 17.08 -25.46 -3.79
C THR A 151 17.48 -26.75 -3.10
N LYS A 152 18.51 -27.46 -3.60
CA LYS A 152 18.98 -28.69 -2.96
C LYS A 152 19.78 -28.37 -1.70
N PRO A 153 19.88 -29.34 -0.78
CA PRO A 153 20.74 -29.20 0.38
C PRO A 153 22.19 -28.97 -0.06
N ASP A 154 22.83 -28.01 0.58
CA ASP A 154 24.26 -27.75 0.42
C ASP A 154 25.05 -28.66 1.36
N LYS A 155 26.16 -29.22 0.87
CA LYS A 155 26.99 -30.16 1.65
C LYS A 155 27.52 -29.52 2.93
N GLU A 156 27.93 -28.26 2.86
CA GLU A 156 28.51 -27.50 3.96
C GLU A 156 27.40 -26.81 4.76
N PHE A 157 26.46 -26.14 4.09
CA PHE A 157 25.48 -25.29 4.76
C PHE A 157 24.15 -25.97 5.10
N GLY A 158 23.90 -27.20 4.63
CA GLY A 158 22.71 -27.98 4.94
C GLY A 158 21.49 -27.61 4.09
N GLU A 159 20.28 -27.82 4.62
CA GLU A 159 19.02 -27.59 3.90
C GLU A 159 18.86 -26.15 3.42
N PHE A 160 18.32 -25.99 2.21
CA PHE A 160 17.96 -24.68 1.66
C PHE A 160 16.80 -24.08 2.46
N ILE A 161 16.90 -22.80 2.82
CA ILE A 161 15.85 -22.06 3.53
C ILE A 161 15.22 -21.00 2.63
N SER A 162 16.04 -20.12 2.06
CA SER A 162 15.55 -18.99 1.26
C SER A 162 16.66 -18.38 0.42
N PHE A 163 16.30 -17.50 -0.51
CA PHE A 163 17.25 -16.61 -1.15
C PHE A 163 16.69 -15.18 -1.22
N LYS A 164 17.56 -14.20 -1.36
CA LYS A 164 17.18 -12.80 -1.63
C LYS A 164 18.19 -12.14 -2.54
N PHE A 165 17.71 -11.31 -3.45
CA PHE A 165 18.59 -10.42 -4.21
C PHE A 165 19.02 -9.25 -3.32
N VAL A 166 20.28 -8.84 -3.47
CA VAL A 166 20.84 -7.66 -2.82
C VAL A 166 21.03 -6.59 -3.89
N PRO A 167 20.58 -5.34 -3.67
CA PRO A 167 20.81 -4.27 -4.63
C PRO A 167 22.30 -3.97 -4.76
N LYS A 168 22.75 -3.59 -5.96
CA LYS A 168 24.14 -3.14 -6.18
C LYS A 168 24.48 -1.91 -5.33
N SER A 169 23.48 -1.08 -5.01
CA SER A 169 23.61 0.06 -4.11
C SER A 169 22.42 0.12 -3.15
N PRO A 170 22.56 -0.34 -1.90
CA PRO A 170 21.51 -0.27 -0.89
C PRO A 170 21.01 1.16 -0.62
N GLY A 171 21.91 2.14 -0.56
CA GLY A 171 21.53 3.54 -0.33
C GLY A 171 20.75 4.17 -1.48
N GLN A 172 20.99 3.75 -2.73
CA GLN A 172 20.16 4.15 -3.87
C GLN A 172 18.76 3.53 -3.78
N LEU A 173 18.65 2.25 -3.41
CA LEU A 173 17.35 1.61 -3.21
C LEU A 173 16.55 2.33 -2.12
N GLU A 174 17.19 2.66 -0.99
CA GLU A 174 16.54 3.38 0.10
C GLU A 174 16.04 4.76 -0.36
N SER A 175 16.87 5.49 -1.12
CA SER A 175 16.49 6.79 -1.69
C SER A 175 15.26 6.69 -2.61
N ILE A 176 15.20 5.65 -3.44
CA ILE A 176 14.04 5.36 -4.29
C ILE A 176 12.81 5.11 -3.42
N LEU A 177 12.87 4.21 -2.43
CA LEU A 177 11.72 3.88 -1.59
C LEU A 177 11.21 5.08 -0.76
N ILE A 178 12.11 5.98 -0.34
CA ILE A 178 11.71 7.24 0.30
C ILE A 178 10.97 8.14 -0.70
N ALA A 179 11.45 8.24 -1.94
CA ALA A 179 10.78 9.00 -2.99
C ALA A 179 9.40 8.41 -3.32
N GLU A 180 9.28 7.09 -3.44
CA GLU A 180 8.00 6.39 -3.64
C GLU A 180 7.02 6.70 -2.51
N LYS A 181 7.49 6.70 -1.26
CA LYS A 181 6.66 7.04 -0.09
C LYS A 181 6.16 8.46 -0.17
N LYS A 182 7.04 9.41 -0.52
CA LYS A 182 6.67 10.82 -0.67
C LYS A 182 5.66 11.01 -1.80
N ASP A 183 5.82 10.29 -2.90
CA ASP A 183 4.90 10.39 -4.04
C ASP A 183 3.50 9.87 -3.71
N ARG A 184 3.39 8.64 -3.20
CA ARG A 184 2.08 8.07 -2.84
C ARG A 184 1.36 8.83 -1.72
N ASN A 185 2.09 9.53 -0.85
CA ASN A 185 1.49 10.41 0.15
C ASN A 185 0.73 11.60 -0.47
N ARG A 186 1.10 12.02 -1.69
CA ARG A 186 0.42 13.08 -2.45
C ARG A 186 -0.86 12.61 -3.16
N PHE A 187 -1.13 11.30 -3.16
CA PHE A 187 -2.37 10.78 -3.76
C PHE A 187 -3.57 11.34 -2.99
N LYS A 188 -4.64 11.64 -3.73
CA LYS A 188 -5.87 12.18 -3.14
C LYS A 188 -6.63 11.07 -2.44
N GLU A 189 -7.23 11.36 -1.30
CA GLU A 189 -8.22 10.43 -0.74
C GLU A 189 -9.47 10.48 -1.61
N ASP A 190 -10.05 9.32 -1.94
CA ASP A 190 -11.24 9.21 -2.79
C ASP A 190 -12.51 9.30 -1.92
N TYR A 191 -12.73 10.47 -1.34
CA TYR A 191 -13.98 10.82 -0.66
C TYR A 191 -14.46 12.20 -1.08
N ASP A 192 -15.77 12.40 -0.97
CA ASP A 192 -16.41 13.70 -1.09
C ASP A 192 -16.79 14.18 0.30
N VAL A 193 -16.61 15.48 0.58
CA VAL A 193 -17.15 16.07 1.80
C VAL A 193 -18.64 16.33 1.57
N LEU A 194 -19.49 15.64 2.32
CA LEU A 194 -20.94 15.74 2.24
C LEU A 194 -21.46 16.96 3.01
N GLY A 195 -20.72 17.40 4.02
CA GLY A 195 -21.01 18.59 4.80
C GLY A 195 -20.13 18.68 6.05
N TYR A 196 -20.44 19.66 6.88
CA TYR A 196 -19.71 20.02 8.08
C TYR A 196 -20.67 20.06 9.26
N GLU A 197 -20.45 19.20 10.24
CA GLU A 197 -21.10 19.25 11.54
C GLU A 197 -20.29 20.17 12.47
N ILE A 198 -20.98 20.97 13.26
CA ILE A 198 -20.38 21.93 14.19
C ILE A 198 -20.77 21.51 15.60
N TYR A 199 -19.78 21.44 16.50
CA TYR A 199 -19.98 21.00 17.87
C TYR A 199 -19.40 21.99 18.87
N GLU A 200 -20.10 22.19 19.98
CA GLU A 200 -19.58 22.88 21.16
C GLU A 200 -18.89 21.87 22.07
N CYS A 201 -17.59 22.06 22.30
CA CYS A 201 -16.77 21.18 23.14
C CYS A 201 -15.91 21.99 24.12
N PRO A 202 -15.58 21.46 25.31
CA PRO A 202 -14.81 22.19 26.32
C PRO A 202 -13.35 22.47 25.94
N ALA A 203 -12.75 21.62 25.09
CA ALA A 203 -11.32 21.70 24.80
C ALA A 203 -10.94 21.28 23.38
N SER A 204 -11.58 20.25 22.82
CA SER A 204 -11.26 19.72 21.49
C SER A 204 -12.49 19.06 20.83
N PRO A 205 -12.47 18.88 19.50
CA PRO A 205 -13.53 18.15 18.81
C PRO A 205 -13.58 16.70 19.33
N THR A 206 -14.63 16.36 20.08
CA THR A 206 -14.82 15.01 20.62
C THR A 206 -16.19 14.46 20.23
N GLU A 207 -16.36 13.14 20.30
CA GLU A 207 -17.64 12.51 20.01
C GLU A 207 -18.73 12.84 21.05
N ASN A 208 -18.32 13.35 22.22
CA ASN A 208 -19.22 13.78 23.31
C ASN A 208 -19.57 15.28 23.24
N GLY A 209 -19.17 15.98 22.18
CA GLY A 209 -19.51 17.38 21.95
C GLY A 209 -21.00 17.60 21.78
N LYS A 210 -21.51 18.76 22.22
CA LYS A 210 -22.91 19.12 21.98
C LYS A 210 -23.06 19.60 20.54
N TYR A 211 -23.89 18.91 19.75
CA TYR A 211 -24.19 19.32 18.38
C TYR A 211 -24.76 20.75 18.36
N TYR A 212 -24.21 21.58 17.48
CA TYR A 212 -24.57 22.98 17.32
C TYR A 212 -25.33 23.23 16.02
N ALA A 213 -24.72 22.86 14.88
CA ALA A 213 -25.30 23.11 13.56
C ALA A 213 -24.66 22.22 12.48
N TRP A 214 -25.23 22.26 11.28
CA TRP A 214 -24.71 21.60 10.08
C TRP A 214 -24.78 22.54 8.88
N THR A 215 -23.80 22.46 7.99
CA THR A 215 -23.80 23.16 6.70
C THR A 215 -23.06 22.36 5.63
N GLN A 216 -23.42 22.55 4.36
CA GLN A 216 -22.69 21.96 3.23
C GLN A 216 -21.43 22.77 2.86
N LEU A 217 -21.36 24.04 3.26
CA LEU A 217 -20.32 24.96 2.80
C LEU A 217 -19.29 25.19 3.91
N LYS A 218 -18.02 24.96 3.61
CA LYS A 218 -16.94 25.14 4.58
C LYS A 218 -16.87 26.56 5.11
N GLY A 219 -16.99 27.56 4.22
CA GLY A 219 -16.95 28.97 4.62
C GLY A 219 -18.04 29.34 5.63
N GLN A 220 -19.25 28.79 5.49
CA GLN A 220 -20.31 29.01 6.47
C GLN A 220 -19.98 28.37 7.84
N ALA A 221 -19.34 27.20 7.84
CA ALA A 221 -18.91 26.57 9.08
C ALA A 221 -17.81 27.39 9.77
N ASP A 222 -16.83 27.88 8.99
CA ASP A 222 -15.77 28.75 9.48
C ASP A 222 -16.33 30.05 10.09
N ASP A 223 -17.31 30.69 9.41
CA ASP A 223 -17.99 31.90 9.89
C ASP A 223 -18.73 31.66 11.22
N ILE A 224 -19.45 30.53 11.35
CA ILE A 224 -20.17 30.16 12.57
C ILE A 224 -19.19 29.97 13.74
N VAL A 225 -18.07 29.28 13.51
CA VAL A 225 -17.05 29.07 14.55
C VAL A 225 -16.39 30.40 14.94
N MET A 226 -16.14 31.28 13.97
CA MET A 226 -15.56 32.59 14.21
C MET A 226 -16.48 33.51 15.04
N ASP A 227 -17.76 33.61 14.69
CA ASP A 227 -18.76 34.38 15.45
C ASP A 227 -18.95 33.82 16.87
N ALA A 228 -19.00 32.50 17.02
CA ALA A 228 -19.09 31.86 18.33
C ALA A 228 -17.87 32.19 19.22
N LYS A 229 -16.68 32.20 18.64
CA LYS A 229 -15.44 32.58 19.35
C LYS A 229 -15.47 34.03 19.85
N VAL A 230 -15.99 34.96 19.04
CA VAL A 230 -16.18 36.37 19.46
C VAL A 230 -17.15 36.46 20.64
N ARG A 231 -18.15 35.58 20.70
CA ARG A 231 -19.14 35.51 21.80
C ARG A 231 -18.68 34.68 23.00
N GLY A 232 -17.39 34.30 23.05
CA GLY A 232 -16.81 33.53 24.15
C GLY A 232 -17.17 32.04 24.17
N ARG A 233 -17.65 31.48 23.05
CA ARG A 233 -17.91 30.04 22.90
C ARG A 233 -16.83 29.38 22.05
N GLN A 234 -16.55 28.11 22.34
CA GLN A 234 -15.59 27.33 21.57
C GLN A 234 -16.31 26.24 20.77
N LEU A 235 -16.38 26.45 19.46
CA LEU A 235 -16.97 25.51 18.51
C LEU A 235 -15.87 24.85 17.65
N PHE A 236 -16.17 23.66 17.17
CA PHE A 236 -15.27 22.86 16.33
C PHE A 236 -16.00 22.32 15.11
N ILE A 237 -15.27 22.19 14.00
CA ILE A 237 -15.79 21.72 12.72
C ILE A 237 -15.40 20.26 12.52
N LYS A 238 -16.38 19.47 12.10
CA LYS A 238 -16.22 18.06 11.76
C LYS A 238 -16.75 17.83 10.35
N ALA A 239 -15.86 17.59 9.40
CA ALA A 239 -16.22 17.18 8.06
C ALA A 239 -16.81 15.77 8.07
N VAL A 240 -17.99 15.64 7.47
CA VAL A 240 -18.66 14.38 7.18
C VAL A 240 -18.30 13.98 5.77
N CYS A 241 -17.59 12.86 5.62
CA CYS A 241 -17.08 12.40 4.34
C CYS A 241 -17.89 11.19 3.82
N SER A 242 -17.95 11.02 2.50
CA SER A 242 -18.70 9.94 1.84
C SER A 242 -18.14 8.53 2.14
N ASP A 243 -16.90 8.44 2.61
CA ASP A 243 -16.28 7.19 3.08
C ASP A 243 -16.67 6.81 4.52
N GLY A 244 -17.60 7.56 5.13
CA GLY A 244 -18.07 7.33 6.50
C GLY A 244 -17.08 7.75 7.58
N LYS A 245 -15.85 8.16 7.21
CA LYS A 245 -14.89 8.69 8.16
C LYS A 245 -15.22 10.13 8.47
N LYS A 246 -15.10 10.50 9.75
CA LYS A 246 -15.27 11.87 10.20
C LYS A 246 -13.89 12.50 10.37
N ARG A 247 -13.68 13.68 9.79
CA ARG A 247 -12.39 14.38 9.81
C ARG A 247 -12.56 15.74 10.44
N TYR A 248 -11.78 16.06 11.47
CA TYR A 248 -11.85 17.36 12.13
C TYR A 248 -11.04 18.39 11.34
N CYS A 249 -11.60 19.60 11.17
CA CYS A 249 -11.00 20.70 10.42
C CYS A 249 -10.43 21.78 11.34
#